data_AF-A0A364P3I0-F1
#
_entry.id   AF-A0A364P3I0-F1
#
_cell.length_a   1.000
_cell.length_b   1.000
_cell.length_c   1.000
_cell.angle_alpha   90.00
_cell.angle_beta   90.00
_cell.angle_gamma   90.00
#
_symmetry.space_group_name_H-M   'P 1'
#
loop_
_entity.id
_entity.type
_entity.pdbx_description
1 polymer ?
#
loop_
_entity_poly.entity_id
_entity_poly.type
_entity_poly.pdbx_seq_one_letter_code
_entity_poly.pdbx_strand_id
1 'polypeptide(L)'
;MRGLIVILSLLLCFPAVAAESWGLPGEQEASFDGKVVDIQCALTGDCPKDCGAGRRQLGLLKKDGTLILAMKNADPFAGATRDLLPFCGKPVTVDGLFTSNEGVRAFALQRVKPPGGDWIAANGFARDWAKAHELKPGSPQLEEWYRHDEMVAARIKAEGKLGLGPEK
;
A
#
# COMPACT_ATOMS: atom_id res chain seq x y z
N MET A 1 -27.71 48.04 -28.58
CA MET A 1 -27.15 47.67 -27.26
C MET A 1 -26.93 46.15 -27.27
N ARG A 2 -25.68 45.71 -27.45
CA ARG A 2 -25.30 44.28 -27.45
C ARG A 2 -24.87 43.92 -26.03
N GLY A 3 -25.69 43.12 -25.34
CA GLY A 3 -25.34 42.59 -24.02
C GLY A 3 -24.32 41.45 -24.18
N LEU A 4 -23.15 41.63 -23.59
CA LEU A 4 -22.10 40.61 -23.51
C LEU A 4 -22.45 39.68 -22.34
N ILE A 5 -22.83 38.44 -22.61
CA ILE A 5 -23.02 37.40 -21.59
C ILE A 5 -21.63 36.80 -21.30
N VAL A 6 -21.11 37.08 -20.11
CA VAL A 6 -19.89 36.44 -19.59
C VAL A 6 -20.29 35.09 -19.00
N ILE A 7 -19.90 34.01 -19.65
CA ILE A 7 -20.05 32.64 -19.12
C ILE A 7 -18.85 32.38 -18.21
N LEU A 8 -19.09 32.38 -16.90
CA LEU A 8 -18.11 32.00 -15.89
C LEU A 8 -18.03 30.47 -15.85
N SER A 9 -17.04 29.89 -16.51
CA SER A 9 -16.76 28.46 -16.46
C SER A 9 -16.36 28.04 -15.04
N LEU A 10 -17.27 27.38 -14.31
CA LEU A 10 -16.94 26.65 -13.09
C LEU A 10 -15.98 25.50 -13.46
N LEU A 11 -14.70 25.67 -13.14
CA LEU A 11 -13.75 24.57 -13.07
C LEU A 11 -14.19 23.64 -11.93
N LEU A 12 -14.86 22.54 -12.29
CA LEU A 12 -15.06 21.40 -11.41
C LEU A 12 -13.69 20.81 -11.07
N CYS A 13 -13.14 21.21 -9.92
CA CYS A 13 -12.03 20.52 -9.30
C CYS A 13 -12.56 19.14 -8.90
N PHE A 14 -12.27 18.10 -9.68
CA PHE A 14 -12.52 16.73 -9.26
C PHE A 14 -11.78 16.51 -7.93
N PRO A 15 -12.41 15.90 -6.91
CA PRO A 15 -11.71 15.62 -5.67
C PRO A 15 -10.46 14.80 -6.00
N ALA A 16 -9.30 15.35 -5.65
CA ALA A 16 -8.12 14.53 -5.44
C ALA A 16 -8.56 13.44 -4.48
N VAL A 17 -8.62 12.20 -4.96
CA VAL A 17 -9.14 11.09 -4.15
C VAL A 17 -8.17 10.94 -2.98
N ALA A 18 -8.66 11.27 -1.78
CA ALA A 18 -7.88 11.24 -0.55
C ALA A 18 -7.87 9.83 0.04
N ALA A 19 -6.83 9.50 0.79
CA ALA A 19 -6.73 8.23 1.50
C ALA A 19 -7.87 8.08 2.53
N GLU A 20 -8.34 6.86 2.73
CA GLU A 20 -9.38 6.55 3.71
C GLU A 20 -8.76 6.33 5.09
N SER A 21 -9.33 6.93 6.14
CA SER A 21 -8.82 6.76 7.50
C SER A 21 -8.99 5.34 8.03
N TRP A 22 -7.98 4.81 8.75
CA TRP A 22 -8.00 3.47 9.37
C TRP A 22 -7.92 3.51 10.90
N GLY A 23 -7.93 4.70 11.50
CA GLY A 23 -7.83 4.88 12.95
C GLY A 23 -6.43 4.55 13.50
N LEU A 24 -5.38 4.75 12.70
CA LEU A 24 -4.00 4.49 13.12
C LEU A 24 -3.49 5.57 14.08
N PRO A 25 -2.53 5.24 14.97
CA PRO A 25 -1.85 6.25 15.78
C PRO A 25 -1.11 7.28 14.91
N GLY A 26 -1.35 8.57 15.19
CA GLY A 26 -0.69 9.66 14.47
C GLY A 26 -0.97 9.66 12.96
N GLU A 27 -2.16 9.22 12.56
CA GLU A 27 -2.54 9.10 11.17
C GLU A 27 -2.53 10.44 10.44
N GLN A 28 -1.96 10.46 9.23
CA GLN A 28 -1.96 11.61 8.35
C GLN A 28 -2.11 11.15 6.89
N GLU A 29 -3.21 11.53 6.25
CA GLU A 29 -3.42 11.32 4.82
C GLU A 29 -2.31 12.00 4.00
N ALA A 30 -1.80 11.29 2.99
CA ALA A 30 -0.76 11.81 2.12
C ALA A 30 -0.83 11.22 0.72
N SER A 31 -0.72 12.10 -0.27
CA SER A 31 -0.49 11.76 -1.67
C SER A 31 0.79 12.44 -2.16
N PHE A 32 1.71 11.67 -2.75
CA PHE A 32 3.01 12.20 -3.20
C PHE A 32 3.66 11.34 -4.28
N ASP A 33 4.59 11.94 -5.02
CA ASP A 33 5.43 11.22 -5.99
C ASP A 33 6.67 10.62 -5.33
N GLY A 34 7.03 9.41 -5.76
CA GLY A 34 8.24 8.73 -5.35
C GLY A 34 8.73 7.71 -6.37
N LYS A 35 10.00 7.34 -6.30
CA LYS A 35 10.55 6.20 -7.04
C LYS A 35 10.48 4.96 -6.15
N VAL A 36 9.96 3.85 -6.66
CA VAL A 36 9.98 2.60 -5.91
C VAL A 36 11.40 2.05 -5.85
N VAL A 37 11.87 1.72 -4.65
CA VAL A 37 13.22 1.23 -4.40
C VAL A 37 13.21 0.05 -3.44
N ASP A 38 14.21 -0.82 -3.55
CA ASP A 38 14.62 -1.69 -2.44
C ASP A 38 15.28 -0.82 -1.37
N ILE A 39 14.74 -0.84 -0.15
CA ILE A 39 15.22 -0.02 0.96
C ILE A 39 16.67 -0.39 1.33
N GLN A 40 17.01 -1.68 1.30
CA GLN A 40 18.36 -2.11 1.64
C GLN A 40 19.37 -1.63 0.58
N CYS A 41 19.04 -1.75 -0.70
CA CYS A 41 19.82 -1.18 -1.79
C CYS A 41 20.02 0.33 -1.62
N ALA A 42 18.97 1.08 -1.30
CA ALA A 42 19.05 2.52 -1.10
C ALA A 42 19.96 2.93 0.08
N LEU A 43 20.01 2.13 1.14
CA LEU A 43 20.79 2.41 2.34
C LEU A 43 22.24 1.90 2.27
N THR A 44 22.48 0.79 1.56
CA THR A 44 23.75 0.05 1.65
C THR A 44 24.47 -0.15 0.31
N GLY A 45 23.77 0.03 -0.82
CA GLY A 45 24.28 -0.31 -2.14
C GLY A 45 24.16 -1.80 -2.52
N ASP A 46 23.67 -2.67 -1.62
CA ASP A 46 23.34 -4.06 -1.96
C ASP A 46 22.06 -4.11 -2.81
N CYS A 47 22.24 -4.07 -4.13
CA CYS A 47 21.17 -3.92 -5.11
C CYS A 47 21.00 -5.18 -5.96
N PRO A 48 20.29 -6.21 -5.46
CA PRO A 48 19.97 -7.36 -6.29
C PRO A 48 19.05 -6.95 -7.45
N LYS A 49 19.09 -7.74 -8.52
CA LYS A 49 18.22 -7.55 -9.68
C LYS A 49 16.74 -7.55 -9.26
N ASP A 50 15.92 -6.78 -9.99
CA ASP A 50 14.46 -6.73 -9.84
C ASP A 50 13.99 -6.45 -8.40
N CYS A 51 14.73 -5.59 -7.67
CA CYS A 51 14.52 -5.29 -6.26
C CYS A 51 14.39 -6.56 -5.38
N GLY A 52 15.16 -7.60 -5.72
CA GLY A 52 15.13 -8.88 -5.00
C GLY A 52 13.90 -9.75 -5.28
N ALA A 53 13.12 -9.46 -6.34
CA ALA A 53 12.00 -10.25 -6.82
C ALA A 53 10.95 -10.57 -5.73
N GLY A 54 10.62 -9.57 -4.91
CA GLY A 54 9.62 -9.69 -3.84
C GLY A 54 10.16 -10.22 -2.50
N ARG A 55 11.47 -10.49 -2.41
CA ARG A 55 12.12 -10.92 -1.15
C ARG A 55 12.74 -9.78 -0.34
N ARG A 56 12.64 -8.54 -0.83
CA ARG A 56 13.14 -7.33 -0.16
C ARG A 56 11.97 -6.47 0.29
N GLN A 57 12.22 -5.67 1.32
CA GLN A 57 11.29 -4.60 1.69
C GLN A 57 11.43 -3.46 0.67
N LEU A 58 10.32 -3.12 0.03
CA LEU A 58 10.29 -1.97 -0.88
C LEU A 58 9.81 -0.71 -0.16
N GLY A 59 10.26 0.43 -0.66
CA GLY A 59 9.91 1.77 -0.17
C GLY A 59 9.84 2.78 -1.30
N LEU A 60 9.71 4.05 -0.94
CA LEU A 60 9.57 5.16 -1.88
C LEU A 60 10.66 6.19 -1.63
N LEU A 61 11.46 6.48 -2.65
CA LEU A 61 12.46 7.55 -2.60
C LEU A 61 11.88 8.81 -3.25
N LYS A 62 11.67 9.86 -2.46
CA LYS A 62 11.24 11.18 -2.95
C LYS A 62 12.38 11.88 -3.68
N LYS A 63 12.04 12.87 -4.51
CA LYS A 63 13.02 13.69 -5.25
C LYS A 63 13.99 14.46 -4.34
N ASP A 64 13.54 14.82 -3.14
CA ASP A 64 14.36 15.50 -2.12
C ASP A 64 15.32 14.55 -1.37
N GLY A 65 15.38 13.27 -1.74
CA GLY A 65 16.23 12.27 -1.10
C GLY A 65 15.60 11.59 0.12
N THR A 66 14.39 11.97 0.53
CA THR A 66 13.70 11.32 1.65
C THR A 66 13.30 9.89 1.26
N LEU A 67 13.77 8.91 2.04
CA LEU A 67 13.37 7.51 1.91
C LEU A 67 12.17 7.21 2.83
N ILE A 68 11.06 6.76 2.24
CA ILE A 68 9.82 6.44 2.94
C ILE A 68 9.66 4.92 3.04
N LEU A 69 9.47 4.45 4.27
CA LEU A 69 9.18 3.06 4.58
C LEU A 69 7.69 2.76 4.29
N ALA A 70 7.43 2.08 3.17
CA ALA A 70 6.09 1.58 2.84
C ALA A 70 5.86 0.22 3.50
N MET A 71 5.26 0.21 4.70
CA MET A 71 5.22 -0.99 5.56
C MET A 71 3.94 -1.80 5.41
N LYS A 72 2.84 -1.15 5.01
CA LYS A 72 1.48 -1.71 5.03
C LYS A 72 0.78 -1.41 3.70
N ASN A 73 -0.05 -2.33 3.22
CA ASN A 73 -0.94 -2.13 2.07
C ASN A 73 -2.43 -2.05 2.51
N ALA A 74 -3.41 -2.20 1.62
CA ALA A 74 -4.84 -2.18 1.96
C ALA A 74 -5.40 -3.52 2.49
N ASP A 75 -4.64 -4.62 2.44
CA ASP A 75 -5.14 -5.94 2.84
C ASP A 75 -4.85 -6.26 4.32
N PRO A 76 -5.73 -6.93 5.07
CA PRO A 76 -5.42 -7.34 6.44
C PRO A 76 -4.10 -8.13 6.54
N PHE A 77 -3.25 -7.75 7.50
CA PHE A 77 -1.97 -8.43 7.80
C PHE A 77 -0.96 -8.56 6.63
N ALA A 78 -1.08 -7.77 5.57
CA ALA A 78 -0.12 -7.77 4.46
C ALA A 78 0.65 -6.44 4.31
N GLY A 79 1.86 -6.54 3.73
CA GLY A 79 2.76 -5.42 3.48
C GLY A 79 2.74 -4.92 2.02
N ALA A 80 3.29 -3.73 1.78
CA ALA A 80 3.24 -3.03 0.49
C ALA A 80 4.16 -3.58 -0.61
N THR A 81 5.09 -4.48 -0.29
CA THR A 81 6.09 -4.98 -1.25
C THR A 81 5.46 -5.53 -2.52
N ARG A 82 4.40 -6.34 -2.39
CA ARG A 82 3.75 -6.98 -3.55
C ARG A 82 3.11 -5.96 -4.50
N ASP A 83 2.52 -4.90 -3.95
CA ASP A 83 1.89 -3.83 -4.70
C ASP A 83 2.91 -2.90 -5.39
N LEU A 84 4.08 -2.73 -4.78
CA LEU A 84 5.15 -1.89 -5.30
C LEU A 84 6.07 -2.61 -6.29
N LEU A 85 6.22 -3.94 -6.18
CA LEU A 85 7.17 -4.73 -6.97
C LEU A 85 7.07 -4.50 -8.50
N PRO A 86 5.88 -4.42 -9.13
CA PRO A 86 5.77 -4.15 -10.58
C PRO A 86 6.39 -2.81 -11.03
N PHE A 87 6.59 -1.92 -10.07
CA PHE A 87 7.12 -0.57 -10.26
C PHE A 87 8.56 -0.41 -9.77
N CYS A 88 9.26 -1.49 -9.40
CA CYS A 88 10.66 -1.44 -8.98
C CYS A 88 11.51 -0.55 -9.92
N GLY A 89 12.18 0.46 -9.35
CA GLY A 89 13.02 1.42 -10.07
C GLY A 89 12.26 2.51 -10.85
N LYS A 90 10.92 2.46 -10.89
CA LYS A 90 10.07 3.38 -11.66
C LYS A 90 9.46 4.45 -10.75
N PRO A 91 9.18 5.65 -11.30
CA PRO A 91 8.39 6.67 -10.59
C PRO A 91 6.92 6.25 -10.50
N VAL A 92 6.27 6.63 -9.41
CA VAL A 92 4.83 6.46 -9.16
C VAL A 92 4.32 7.65 -8.34
N THR A 93 3.03 7.93 -8.45
CA THR A 93 2.30 8.69 -7.42
C THR A 93 1.65 7.69 -6.48
N VAL A 94 1.79 7.87 -5.18
CA VAL A 94 1.14 7.04 -4.17
C VAL A 94 0.12 7.84 -3.38
N ASP A 95 -0.83 7.13 -2.79
CA ASP A 95 -1.81 7.69 -1.89
C ASP A 95 -2.06 6.71 -0.73
N GLY A 96 -2.18 7.24 0.48
CA GLY A 96 -2.30 6.45 1.69
C GLY A 96 -2.10 7.27 2.96
N LEU A 97 -1.69 6.60 4.05
CA LEU A 97 -1.62 7.18 5.38
C LEU A 97 -0.19 7.09 5.91
N PHE A 98 0.36 8.20 6.38
CA PHE A 98 1.43 8.13 7.36
C PHE A 98 0.86 7.73 8.72
N THR A 99 1.61 6.94 9.46
CA THR A 99 1.36 6.62 10.88
C THR A 99 2.69 6.66 11.61
N SER A 100 2.65 6.90 12.93
CA SER A 100 3.83 6.88 13.77
C SER A 100 3.57 6.00 14.99
N ASN A 101 4.46 5.05 15.24
CA ASN A 101 4.41 4.21 16.43
C ASN A 101 5.84 3.99 16.96
N GLU A 102 6.04 4.12 18.28
CA GLU A 102 7.34 3.93 18.94
C GLU A 102 8.52 4.66 18.24
N GLY A 103 8.29 5.89 17.79
CA GLY A 103 9.29 6.71 17.10
C GLY A 103 9.55 6.33 15.63
N VAL A 104 8.89 5.30 15.09
CA VAL A 104 8.98 4.91 13.69
C VAL A 104 7.81 5.51 12.91
N ARG A 105 8.12 6.35 11.92
CA ARG A 105 7.14 6.84 10.95
C ARG A 105 7.12 5.92 9.73
N ALA A 106 5.96 5.36 9.43
CA ALA A 106 5.75 4.47 8.30
C ALA A 106 4.60 4.97 7.42
N PHE A 107 4.60 4.50 6.17
CA PHE A 107 3.54 4.77 5.21
C PHE A 107 2.73 3.50 4.95
N ALA A 108 1.42 3.60 5.12
CA ALA A 108 0.43 2.62 4.74
C ALA A 108 -0.11 2.97 3.36
N LEU A 109 0.34 2.23 2.36
CA LEU A 109 -0.04 2.39 0.97
C LEU A 109 -1.49 1.92 0.76
N GLN A 110 -2.32 2.78 0.20
CA GLN A 110 -3.67 2.40 -0.20
C GLN A 110 -3.78 2.28 -1.71
N ARG A 111 -3.10 3.16 -2.44
CA ARG A 111 -3.14 3.20 -3.90
C ARG A 111 -1.82 3.61 -4.50
N VAL A 112 -1.57 3.12 -5.70
CA VAL A 112 -0.42 3.49 -6.53
C VAL A 112 -0.90 3.84 -7.93
N LYS A 113 -0.31 4.88 -8.52
CA LYS A 113 -0.60 5.32 -9.88
C LYS A 113 0.70 5.43 -10.67
N PRO A 114 0.91 4.62 -11.72
CA PRO A 114 2.04 4.80 -12.61
C PRO A 114 1.88 6.08 -13.45
N PRO A 115 2.96 6.62 -14.01
CA PRO A 115 2.89 7.82 -14.86
C PRO A 115 1.94 7.61 -16.03
N GLY A 116 0.95 8.50 -16.17
CA GLY A 116 -0.05 8.44 -17.24
C GLY A 116 -1.05 7.28 -17.15
N GLY A 117 -1.06 6.51 -16.06
CA GLY A 117 -2.02 5.44 -15.83
C GLY A 117 -3.07 5.77 -14.77
N ASP A 118 -3.92 4.79 -14.50
CA ASP A 118 -4.98 4.87 -13.50
C ASP A 118 -4.50 4.49 -12.10
N TRP A 119 -5.29 4.89 -11.09
CA TRP A 119 -5.08 4.44 -9.71
C TRP A 119 -5.33 2.93 -9.58
N ILE A 120 -4.39 2.25 -8.95
CA ILE A 120 -4.45 0.82 -8.64
C ILE A 120 -4.52 0.68 -7.12
N ALA A 121 -5.51 -0.06 -6.63
CA ALA A 121 -5.62 -0.39 -5.20
C ALA A 121 -4.45 -1.28 -4.76
N ALA A 122 -3.88 -0.96 -3.60
CA ALA A 122 -2.80 -1.72 -2.99
C ALA A 122 -3.33 -2.95 -2.24
N ASN A 123 -4.05 -3.82 -2.95
CA ASN A 123 -4.68 -5.03 -2.44
C ASN A 123 -4.15 -6.30 -3.13
N GLY A 124 -2.89 -6.27 -3.58
CA GLY A 124 -2.28 -7.32 -4.37
C GLY A 124 -2.12 -8.63 -3.64
N PHE A 125 -1.99 -8.62 -2.31
CA PHE A 125 -1.95 -9.86 -1.54
C PHE A 125 -3.29 -10.58 -1.62
N ALA A 126 -4.39 -9.89 -1.31
CA ALA A 126 -5.71 -10.48 -1.33
C ALA A 126 -6.06 -10.99 -2.75
N ARG A 127 -5.80 -10.20 -3.81
CA ARG A 127 -6.06 -10.65 -5.19
C ARG A 127 -5.35 -11.96 -5.55
N ASP A 128 -4.07 -12.08 -5.19
CA ASP A 128 -3.30 -13.28 -5.48
C ASP A 128 -3.74 -14.47 -4.63
N TRP A 129 -4.07 -14.24 -3.36
CA TRP A 129 -4.61 -15.27 -2.46
C TRP A 129 -5.96 -15.76 -3.00
N ALA A 130 -6.88 -14.87 -3.35
CA ALA A 130 -8.16 -15.23 -3.98
C ALA A 130 -7.95 -16.07 -5.24
N LYS A 131 -6.98 -15.69 -6.09
CA LYS A 131 -6.65 -16.45 -7.30
C LYS A 131 -6.14 -17.85 -6.98
N ALA A 132 -5.27 -18.00 -5.98
CA ALA A 132 -4.73 -19.29 -5.56
C ALA A 132 -5.80 -20.22 -4.97
N HIS A 133 -6.87 -19.64 -4.41
CA HIS A 133 -8.00 -20.34 -3.80
C HIS A 133 -9.27 -20.35 -4.69
N GLU A 134 -9.14 -19.98 -5.96
CA GLU A 134 -10.24 -19.97 -6.95
C GLU A 134 -11.49 -19.17 -6.51
N LEU A 135 -11.27 -18.11 -5.73
CA LEU A 135 -12.32 -17.26 -5.19
C LEU A 135 -12.72 -16.15 -6.14
N LYS A 136 -14.00 -15.78 -6.09
CA LYS A 136 -14.50 -14.59 -6.78
C LYS A 136 -14.06 -13.32 -6.04
N PRO A 137 -13.80 -12.22 -6.77
CA PRO A 137 -13.61 -10.91 -6.15
C PRO A 137 -14.77 -10.54 -5.21
N GLY A 138 -14.47 -9.99 -4.04
CA GLY A 138 -15.47 -9.60 -3.05
C GLY A 138 -16.12 -10.75 -2.27
N SER A 139 -15.53 -11.96 -2.32
CA SER A 139 -15.99 -13.07 -1.47
C SER A 139 -15.70 -12.78 0.02
N PRO A 140 -16.61 -13.12 0.96
CA PRO A 140 -16.37 -12.93 2.39
C PRO A 140 -15.10 -13.62 2.90
N GLN A 141 -14.74 -14.77 2.30
CA GLN A 141 -13.50 -15.48 2.60
C GLN A 141 -12.25 -14.65 2.33
N LEU A 142 -12.32 -13.69 1.41
CA LEU A 142 -11.21 -12.81 1.08
C LEU A 142 -10.98 -11.74 2.15
N GLU A 143 -12.06 -11.19 2.71
CA GLU A 143 -11.99 -10.20 3.79
C GLU A 143 -11.35 -10.80 5.06
N GLU A 144 -11.58 -12.10 5.28
CA GLU A 144 -11.02 -12.87 6.38
C GLU A 144 -10.00 -13.92 5.92
N TRP A 145 -9.22 -13.65 4.87
CA TRP A 145 -8.31 -14.63 4.25
C TRP A 145 -7.47 -15.42 5.27
N TYR A 146 -6.99 -14.74 6.32
CA TYR A 146 -6.15 -15.29 7.37
C TYR A 146 -6.85 -16.37 8.21
N ARG A 147 -8.19 -16.39 8.26
CA ARG A 147 -8.98 -17.45 8.91
C ARG A 147 -9.13 -18.69 8.03
N HIS A 148 -8.97 -18.52 6.72
CA HIS A 148 -9.17 -19.56 5.71
C HIS A 148 -7.86 -20.08 5.11
N ASP A 149 -6.73 -19.47 5.48
CA ASP A 149 -5.41 -19.87 5.03
C ASP A 149 -4.90 -21.13 5.76
N GLU A 150 -4.56 -22.15 4.98
CA GLU A 150 -4.13 -23.46 5.51
C GLU A 150 -2.81 -23.38 6.27
N MET A 151 -1.88 -22.51 5.86
CA MET A 151 -0.60 -22.35 6.56
C MET A 151 -0.82 -21.67 7.92
N VAL A 152 -1.67 -20.66 7.98
CA VAL A 152 -2.05 -20.02 9.24
C VAL A 152 -2.72 -21.04 10.16
N ALA A 153 -3.69 -21.81 9.65
CA ALA A 153 -4.37 -22.85 10.42
C ALA A 153 -3.39 -23.93 10.93
N ALA A 154 -2.47 -24.40 10.08
CA ALA A 154 -1.45 -25.37 10.45
C ALA A 154 -0.51 -24.83 11.54
N ARG A 155 -0.11 -23.55 11.45
CA ARG A 155 0.75 -22.91 12.45
C ARG A 155 0.05 -22.80 13.81
N ILE A 156 -1.21 -22.40 13.83
CA ILE A 156 -2.01 -22.33 15.06
C ILE A 156 -2.20 -23.72 15.67
N LYS A 157 -2.44 -24.75 14.85
CA LYS A 157 -2.57 -26.13 15.34
C LYS A 157 -1.27 -26.65 15.96
N ALA A 158 -0.12 -26.31 15.36
CA ALA A 158 1.18 -26.78 15.82
C ALA A 158 1.66 -26.06 17.09
N GLU A 159 1.40 -24.76 17.21
CA GLU A 159 2.04 -23.91 18.24
C GLU A 159 1.06 -23.19 19.15
N GLY A 160 -0.24 -23.38 18.95
CA GLY A 160 -1.26 -22.57 19.58
C GLY A 160 -1.33 -21.17 18.96
N LYS A 161 -2.13 -20.31 19.59
CA LYS A 161 -2.26 -18.91 19.17
C LYS A 161 -1.03 -18.15 19.66
N LEU A 162 -0.25 -17.59 18.74
CA LEU A 162 1.01 -16.88 19.05
C LEU A 162 0.81 -15.43 19.56
N GLY A 163 -0.41 -15.06 19.97
CA GLY A 163 -0.75 -13.70 20.39
C GLY A 163 -0.46 -13.43 21.87
N LEU A 164 0.10 -12.26 22.16
CA LEU A 164 0.35 -11.71 23.52
C LEU A 164 -0.93 -11.21 24.21
N GLY A 165 -2.05 -11.92 24.08
CA GLY A 165 -3.28 -11.57 24.79
C GLY A 165 -3.45 -12.48 26.00
N PRO A 166 -3.73 -11.96 27.22
CA PRO A 166 -4.19 -12.84 28.29
C PRO A 166 -5.44 -13.59 27.82
N GLU A 167 -5.49 -14.89 28.14
CA GLU A 167 -6.78 -15.59 28.19
C GLU A 167 -7.66 -14.78 29.15
N LYS A 168 -8.79 -14.29 28.64
CA LYS A 168 -9.92 -13.96 29.50
C LYS A 168 -10.79 -15.19 29.60
#